data_AF-A0A8S1R8Q7-F1
#
_entry.id   AF-A0A8S1R8Q7-F1
#
_cell.length_a   1.000
_cell.length_b   1.000
_cell.length_c   1.000
_cell.angle_alpha   90.00
_cell.angle_beta   90.00
_cell.angle_gamma   90.00
#
_symmetry.space_group_name_H-M   'P 1'
#
loop_
_entity.id
_entity.type
_entity.pdbx_description
1 polymer ?
#
loop_
_entity_poly.entity_id
_entity_poly.type
_entity_poly.pdbx_seq_one_letter_code
_entity_poly.pdbx_strand_id
1 'polypeptide(L)'
;MECNRNGIHSPHHQNQYELPNLFERIEKVEKECDHLINKLKQLMDSLYQQFNSLILGIRNKYQRSKEQFLKFNLSQMNSFFTETILFNSFVSKIDIQMTQASNNFQDSLKNVYEDLKLTQLNYYQISAQDIQKSEELYKKGYKLYWNEKNFKEAINILDQALILNQQHQLALYSKAECLRMLNQYKEAIVQVDKALELNSKHQFSLFCKAECLRGLDQYNEAIIWADKVLEIDPKNQFTLNTKAECLKMLAQYNEAIIWADKALEIDPKHCNSFSTKGNSLRLLKKYKEAMADNVYQDQHQYQEALILYDKALKIIPNNQWVKERKNECLEALKKK
;
A
#
# COMPACT_ATOMS: atom_id res chain seq x y z
N MET A 1 27.22 -58.31 -5.99
CA MET A 1 28.33 -58.58 -6.91
C MET A 1 27.73 -58.85 -8.27
N GLU A 2 27.82 -57.88 -9.18
CA GLU A 2 27.89 -58.09 -10.63
C GLU A 2 28.65 -56.87 -11.15
N CYS A 3 29.91 -57.10 -11.50
CA CYS A 3 30.89 -56.07 -11.83
C CYS A 3 31.10 -56.09 -13.34
N ASN A 4 30.69 -55.05 -14.05
CA ASN A 4 30.98 -54.92 -15.47
C ASN A 4 32.36 -54.26 -15.63
N ARG A 5 33.22 -54.93 -16.39
CA ARG A 5 34.65 -54.61 -16.57
C ARG A 5 34.81 -53.24 -17.24
N ASN A 6 35.27 -52.25 -16.47
CA ASN A 6 36.01 -51.01 -16.83
C ASN A 6 35.72 -49.82 -15.89
N GLY A 7 35.31 -50.06 -14.64
CA GLY A 7 35.12 -49.01 -13.65
C GLY A 7 36.40 -48.68 -12.89
N ILE A 8 36.98 -47.52 -13.17
CA ILE A 8 37.91 -46.85 -12.25
C ILE A 8 37.12 -46.61 -10.95
N HIS A 9 37.43 -47.37 -9.90
CA HIS A 9 36.95 -47.05 -8.56
C HIS A 9 37.75 -45.86 -8.04
N SER A 10 37.24 -44.64 -8.26
CA SER A 10 37.63 -43.50 -7.44
C SER A 10 37.11 -43.74 -6.01
N PRO A 11 37.96 -43.65 -4.98
CA PRO A 11 37.52 -43.89 -3.62
C PRO A 11 36.53 -42.79 -3.19
N HIS A 12 35.34 -43.17 -2.73
CA HIS A 12 34.37 -42.30 -2.06
C HIS A 12 34.86 -41.80 -0.68
N HIS A 13 36.16 -41.54 -0.52
CA HIS A 13 36.77 -41.14 0.74
C HIS A 13 36.96 -39.63 0.91
N GLN A 14 36.65 -38.81 -0.10
CA GLN A 14 36.79 -37.35 0.04
C GLN A 14 35.63 -36.67 0.79
N ASN A 15 34.41 -37.23 0.80
CA ASN A 15 33.27 -36.60 1.47
C ASN A 15 33.18 -36.89 2.99
N GLN A 16 33.88 -37.91 3.51
CA GLN A 16 33.83 -38.25 4.94
C GLN A 16 34.58 -37.26 5.84
N TYR A 17 35.54 -36.51 5.30
CA TYR A 17 36.27 -35.48 6.05
C TYR A 17 35.57 -34.11 6.07
N GLU A 18 34.58 -33.89 5.19
CA GLU A 18 33.79 -32.66 5.14
C GLU A 18 32.53 -32.70 6.01
N LEU A 19 31.97 -33.89 6.23
CA LEU A 19 30.78 -34.13 7.05
C LEU A 19 30.92 -33.64 8.51
N PRO A 20 32.02 -33.95 9.24
CA PRO A 20 32.20 -33.46 10.62
C PRO A 20 32.30 -31.94 10.69
N ASN A 21 33.01 -31.32 9.74
CA ASN A 21 33.10 -29.85 9.62
C ASN A 21 31.75 -29.21 9.26
N LEU A 22 30.89 -29.92 8.53
CA LEU A 22 29.53 -29.46 8.21
C LEU A 22 28.62 -29.52 9.45
N PHE A 23 28.70 -30.59 10.24
CA PHE A 23 27.92 -30.72 11.47
C PHE A 23 28.34 -29.71 12.54
N GLU A 24 29.65 -29.47 12.73
CA GLU A 24 30.13 -28.41 13.63
C GLU A 24 29.65 -27.02 13.18
N ARG A 25 29.61 -26.78 11.86
CA ARG A 25 29.07 -25.53 11.30
C ARG A 25 27.56 -25.42 11.52
N ILE A 26 26.79 -26.49 11.30
CA ILE A 26 25.34 -26.52 11.56
C ILE A 26 25.07 -26.26 13.04
N GLU A 27 25.77 -26.95 13.94
CA GLU A 27 25.60 -26.80 15.39
C GLU A 27 25.95 -25.37 15.85
N LYS A 28 26.96 -24.75 15.24
CA LYS A 28 27.30 -23.35 15.49
C LYS A 28 26.19 -22.41 15.02
N VAL A 29 25.64 -22.62 13.84
CA VAL A 29 24.53 -21.82 13.30
C VAL A 29 23.26 -22.01 14.15
N GLU A 30 22.95 -23.23 14.58
CA GLU A 30 21.82 -23.51 15.47
C GLU A 30 21.96 -22.75 16.81
N LYS A 31 23.16 -22.74 17.41
CA LYS A 31 23.44 -21.98 18.63
C LYS A 31 23.32 -20.46 18.41
N GLU A 32 23.76 -19.96 17.26
CA GLU A 32 23.60 -18.54 16.89
C GLU A 32 22.11 -18.18 16.70
N CYS A 33 21.32 -19.07 16.08
CA CYS A 33 19.87 -18.92 15.94
C CYS A 33 19.15 -18.93 17.29
N ASP A 34 19.49 -19.87 18.18
CA ASP A 34 18.91 -19.95 19.52
C ASP A 34 19.23 -18.70 20.34
N HIS A 35 20.45 -18.18 20.24
CA HIS A 35 20.84 -16.92 20.86
C HIS A 35 19.99 -15.74 20.36
N LEU A 36 19.75 -15.67 19.05
CA LEU A 36 18.93 -14.62 18.45
C LEU A 36 17.45 -14.73 18.85
N ILE A 37 16.91 -15.94 18.87
CA ILE A 37 15.54 -16.22 19.34
C ILE A 37 15.40 -15.77 20.80
N ASN A 38 16.40 -16.04 21.64
CA ASN A 38 16.39 -15.62 23.03
C ASN A 38 16.49 -14.09 23.19
N LYS A 39 17.30 -13.40 22.39
CA LYS A 39 17.32 -11.92 22.34
C LYS A 39 15.95 -11.36 21.95
N LEU A 40 15.28 -11.94 20.94
CA LEU A 40 13.94 -11.51 20.51
C LEU A 40 12.89 -11.71 21.61
N LYS A 41 12.92 -12.84 22.32
CA LYS A 41 12.04 -13.09 23.47
C LYS A 41 12.24 -12.06 24.58
N GLN A 42 13.49 -11.78 24.94
CA GLN A 42 13.82 -10.77 25.96
C GLN A 42 13.32 -9.36 25.57
N LEU A 43 13.41 -8.99 24.29
CA LEU A 43 12.87 -7.73 23.79
C LEU A 43 11.35 -7.65 23.91
N MET A 44 10.64 -8.72 23.54
CA MET A 44 9.18 -8.78 23.69
C MET A 44 8.75 -8.70 25.15
N ASP A 45 9.44 -9.41 26.04
CA ASP A 45 9.15 -9.39 27.47
C ASP A 45 9.37 -7.99 28.07
N SER A 46 10.46 -7.32 27.70
CA SER A 46 10.75 -5.95 28.14
C SER A 46 9.67 -4.96 27.68
N LEU A 47 9.25 -5.04 26.41
CA LEU A 47 8.20 -4.20 25.87
C LEU A 47 6.87 -4.44 26.59
N TYR A 48 6.53 -5.71 26.84
CA TYR A 48 5.34 -6.09 27.59
C TYR A 48 5.33 -5.53 29.02
N GLN A 49 6.46 -5.58 29.73
CA GLN A 49 6.60 -5.00 31.08
C GLN A 49 6.43 -3.48 31.10
N GLN A 50 6.96 -2.79 30.08
CA GLN A 50 6.80 -1.34 29.94
C GLN A 50 5.33 -0.95 29.73
N PHE A 51 4.61 -1.65 28.84
CA PHE A 51 3.17 -1.44 28.64
C PHE A 51 2.34 -1.72 29.90
N ASN A 52 2.65 -2.79 30.64
CA ASN A 52 1.95 -3.10 31.89
C ASN A 52 2.19 -2.03 32.96
N SER A 53 3.40 -1.51 33.07
CA SER A 53 3.72 -0.42 34.00
C SER A 53 2.95 0.86 33.65
N LEU A 54 2.82 1.17 32.35
CA LEU A 54 2.01 2.28 31.86
C LEU A 54 0.52 2.10 32.20
N ILE A 55 -0.04 0.92 31.93
CA ILE A 55 -1.43 0.58 32.24
C ILE A 55 -1.69 0.70 33.74
N LEU A 56 -0.77 0.21 34.58
CA LEU A 56 -0.87 0.32 36.04
C LEU A 56 -0.81 1.79 36.50
N GLY A 57 0.08 2.60 35.92
CA GLY A 57 0.16 4.03 36.20
C GLY A 57 -1.12 4.78 35.85
N ILE A 58 -1.73 4.47 34.70
CA ILE A 58 -3.04 5.00 34.31
C ILE A 58 -4.12 4.54 35.29
N ARG A 59 -4.19 3.24 35.61
CA ARG A 59 -5.19 2.71 36.56
C ARG A 59 -5.07 3.36 37.95
N ASN A 60 -3.88 3.48 38.51
CA ASN A 60 -3.65 4.12 39.81
C ASN A 60 -4.04 5.59 39.83
N LYS A 61 -3.90 6.31 38.71
CA LYS A 61 -4.34 7.71 38.59
C LYS A 61 -5.85 7.86 38.55
N TYR A 62 -6.57 6.92 37.94
CA TYR A 62 -8.02 7.04 37.68
C TYR A 62 -8.92 6.15 38.57
N GLN A 63 -8.38 5.18 39.31
CA GLN A 63 -9.10 4.46 40.35
C GLN A 63 -9.05 5.22 41.69
N ARG A 64 -9.93 6.20 41.87
CA ARG A 64 -10.35 6.64 43.21
C ARG A 64 -11.87 6.75 43.27
N SER A 65 -12.48 6.16 44.29
CA SER A 65 -13.94 6.15 44.43
C SER A 65 -14.46 7.54 44.82
N LYS A 66 -15.69 7.83 44.38
CA LYS A 66 -16.43 9.09 44.63
C LYS A 66 -16.46 9.49 46.11
N GLU A 67 -16.42 8.50 47.02
CA GLU A 67 -16.43 8.70 48.48
C GLU A 67 -15.12 9.28 49.05
N GLN A 68 -13.96 9.02 48.42
CA GLN A 68 -12.68 9.59 48.87
C GLN A 68 -12.55 11.06 48.47
N PHE A 69 -13.16 11.45 47.36
CA PHE A 69 -13.13 12.81 46.83
C PHE A 69 -13.84 13.82 47.74
N LEU A 70 -14.92 13.39 48.39
CA LEU A 70 -15.69 14.21 49.32
C LEU A 70 -14.95 14.51 50.64
N LYS A 71 -13.80 13.86 50.89
CA LYS A 71 -12.99 14.04 52.10
C LYS A 71 -11.81 14.99 51.91
N PHE A 72 -11.62 15.55 50.71
CA PHE A 72 -10.46 16.40 50.43
C PHE A 72 -10.62 17.79 51.03
N ASN A 73 -9.55 18.28 51.66
CA ASN A 73 -9.47 19.70 52.01
C ASN A 73 -9.06 20.55 50.79
N LEU A 74 -9.17 21.87 50.93
CA LEU A 74 -8.88 22.84 49.86
C LEU A 74 -7.46 22.71 49.26
N SER A 75 -6.47 22.37 50.07
CA SER A 75 -5.10 22.14 49.60
C SER A 75 -5.00 20.88 48.73
N GLN A 76 -5.66 19.79 49.14
CA GLN A 76 -5.70 18.53 48.40
C GLN A 76 -6.50 18.66 47.10
N MET A 77 -7.61 19.41 47.11
CA MET A 77 -8.36 19.73 45.89
C MET A 77 -7.54 20.60 44.94
N ASN A 78 -6.85 21.64 45.43
CA ASN A 78 -6.00 22.47 44.59
C ASN A 78 -4.83 21.67 43.99
N SER A 79 -4.19 20.77 44.75
CA SER A 79 -3.18 19.85 44.21
C SER A 79 -3.76 18.95 43.11
N PHE A 80 -4.97 18.40 43.33
CA PHE A 80 -5.66 17.57 42.34
C PHE A 80 -5.98 18.35 41.05
N PHE A 81 -6.52 19.57 41.17
CA PHE A 81 -6.81 20.41 40.00
C PHE A 81 -5.52 20.81 39.30
N THR A 82 -4.43 21.07 40.03
CA THR A 82 -3.12 21.35 39.45
C THR A 82 -2.59 20.14 38.69
N GLU A 83 -2.69 18.92 39.23
CA GLU A 83 -2.32 17.66 38.55
C GLU A 83 -3.21 17.33 37.35
N THR A 84 -4.48 17.76 37.38
CA THR A 84 -5.44 17.59 36.28
C THR A 84 -5.24 18.63 35.17
N ILE A 85 -4.86 19.87 35.50
CA ILE A 85 -4.46 20.90 34.54
C ILE A 85 -3.09 20.55 33.92
N LEU A 86 -2.20 19.93 34.69
CA LEU A 86 -0.96 19.30 34.23
C LEU A 86 -1.19 18.01 33.41
N PHE A 87 -2.43 17.67 33.02
CA PHE A 87 -2.73 16.55 32.13
C PHE A 87 -1.89 16.60 30.84
N ASN A 88 -1.69 17.78 30.25
CA ASN A 88 -0.79 17.94 29.10
C ASN A 88 0.68 17.59 29.43
N SER A 89 1.15 17.87 30.66
CA SER A 89 2.49 17.50 31.10
C SER A 89 2.63 16.01 31.41
N PHE A 90 1.54 15.33 31.78
CA PHE A 90 1.51 13.90 31.97
C PHE A 90 1.46 13.17 30.62
N VAL A 91 0.61 13.65 29.69
CA VAL A 91 0.58 13.17 28.30
C VAL A 91 1.93 13.37 27.65
N SER A 92 2.58 14.53 27.79
CA SER A 92 3.91 14.76 27.21
C SER A 92 4.99 13.86 27.84
N LYS A 93 4.92 13.57 29.14
CA LYS A 93 5.83 12.60 29.77
C LYS A 93 5.62 11.18 29.25
N ILE A 94 4.37 10.74 29.06
CA ILE A 94 4.06 9.44 28.45
C ILE A 94 4.54 9.42 27.00
N ASP A 95 4.31 10.48 26.25
CA ASP A 95 4.69 10.58 24.84
C ASP A 95 6.21 10.52 24.66
N ILE A 96 6.97 11.21 25.54
CA ILE A 96 8.44 11.11 25.61
C ILE A 96 8.87 9.69 25.94
N GLN A 97 8.26 9.04 26.93
CA GLN A 97 8.61 7.66 27.31
C GLN A 97 8.27 6.65 26.21
N MET A 98 7.14 6.80 25.54
CA MET A 98 6.72 5.98 24.39
C MET A 98 7.66 6.18 23.20
N THR A 99 8.04 7.42 22.92
CA THR A 99 8.99 7.75 21.86
C THR A 99 10.37 7.14 22.15
N GLN A 100 10.85 7.25 23.38
CA GLN A 100 12.12 6.64 23.81
C GLN A 100 12.08 5.11 23.72
N ALA A 101 11.00 4.48 24.21
CA ALA A 101 10.83 3.03 24.11
C ALA A 101 10.77 2.56 22.65
N SER A 102 10.04 3.28 21.79
CA SER A 102 9.97 3.02 20.36
C SER A 102 11.32 3.14 19.68
N ASN A 103 12.08 4.21 19.94
CA ASN A 103 13.41 4.41 19.36
C ASN A 103 14.39 3.33 19.82
N ASN A 104 14.41 3.02 21.12
CA ASN A 104 15.26 1.95 21.66
C ASN A 104 14.92 0.58 21.05
N PHE A 105 13.64 0.30 20.81
CA PHE A 105 13.20 -0.91 20.15
C PHE A 105 13.63 -0.94 18.67
N GLN A 106 13.49 0.17 17.94
CA GLN A 106 13.95 0.30 16.56
C GLN A 106 15.47 0.11 16.44
N ASP A 107 16.25 0.74 17.32
CA ASP A 107 17.71 0.58 17.36
C ASP A 107 18.10 -0.86 17.70
N SER A 108 17.42 -1.48 18.67
CA SER A 108 17.65 -2.88 19.02
C SER A 108 17.29 -3.82 17.86
N LEU A 109 16.20 -3.56 17.15
CA LEU A 109 15.84 -4.30 15.93
C LEU A 109 16.86 -4.11 14.81
N LYS A 110 17.36 -2.89 14.64
CA LYS A 110 18.41 -2.59 13.66
C LYS A 110 19.70 -3.33 13.99
N ASN A 111 20.09 -3.38 15.27
CA ASN A 111 21.23 -4.16 15.73
C ASN A 111 21.00 -5.66 15.53
N VAL A 112 19.80 -6.18 15.79
CA VAL A 112 19.46 -7.58 15.48
C VAL A 112 19.51 -7.84 13.97
N TYR A 113 19.08 -6.89 13.14
CA TYR A 113 19.15 -6.97 11.68
C TYR A 113 20.60 -6.95 11.16
N GLU A 114 21.47 -6.15 11.76
CA GLU A 114 22.91 -6.11 11.48
C GLU A 114 23.64 -7.35 12.00
N ASP A 115 23.33 -7.81 13.23
CA ASP A 115 23.85 -9.05 13.85
C ASP A 115 23.44 -10.29 13.07
N LEU A 116 22.21 -10.31 12.53
CA LEU A 116 21.73 -11.34 11.61
C LEU A 116 22.57 -11.43 10.34
N LYS A 117 23.38 -10.41 10.02
CA LYS A 117 24.13 -10.30 8.79
C LYS A 117 23.31 -10.80 7.59
N LEU A 118 22.08 -10.32 7.40
CA LEU A 118 21.29 -10.71 6.21
C LEU A 118 21.98 -10.30 4.90
N THR A 119 23.00 -9.43 4.96
CA THR A 119 23.94 -9.15 3.87
C THR A 119 25.03 -10.21 3.67
N GLN A 120 25.36 -11.03 4.68
CA GLN A 120 26.27 -12.20 4.60
C GLN A 120 25.57 -13.56 4.66
N LEU A 121 24.28 -13.65 5.01
CA LEU A 121 23.41 -14.79 4.69
C LEU A 121 23.10 -14.78 3.19
N ASN A 122 24.15 -14.94 2.39
CA ASN A 122 24.10 -15.14 0.97
C ASN A 122 23.64 -16.59 0.72
N TYR A 123 22.38 -16.91 1.02
CA TYR A 123 21.78 -18.22 0.73
C TYR A 123 21.71 -18.50 -0.79
N TYR A 124 21.98 -17.48 -1.61
CA TYR A 124 21.96 -17.55 -3.06
C TYR A 124 23.15 -16.77 -3.65
N GLN A 125 24.32 -17.40 -3.76
CA GLN A 125 25.08 -17.17 -4.97
C GLN A 125 24.25 -17.77 -6.11
N ILE A 126 23.28 -17.02 -6.64
CA ILE A 126 22.56 -17.41 -7.85
C ILE A 126 23.65 -17.56 -8.91
N SER A 127 23.85 -18.77 -9.40
CA SER A 127 24.87 -18.99 -10.41
C SER A 127 24.53 -18.15 -11.63
N ALA A 128 25.54 -17.69 -12.38
CA ALA A 128 25.28 -16.98 -13.65
C ALA A 128 24.38 -17.82 -14.58
N GLN A 129 24.46 -19.15 -14.46
CA GLN A 129 23.62 -20.11 -15.17
C GLN A 129 22.15 -20.07 -14.72
N ASP A 130 21.87 -19.94 -13.42
CA ASP A 130 20.50 -19.79 -12.90
C ASP A 130 19.88 -18.44 -13.26
N ILE A 131 20.67 -17.35 -13.25
CA ILE A 131 20.23 -16.04 -13.75
C ILE A 131 19.85 -16.15 -15.22
N GLN A 132 20.71 -16.75 -16.04
CA GLN A 132 20.45 -16.92 -17.46
C GLN A 132 19.19 -17.78 -17.70
N LYS A 133 19.07 -18.92 -17.01
CA LYS A 133 17.93 -19.81 -17.14
C LYS A 133 16.64 -19.16 -16.66
N SER A 134 16.70 -18.35 -15.61
CA SER A 134 15.57 -17.53 -15.15
C SER A 134 15.13 -16.54 -16.21
N GLU A 135 16.05 -15.88 -16.89
CA GLU A 135 15.75 -14.91 -17.97
C GLU A 135 15.10 -15.61 -19.17
N GLU A 136 15.56 -16.80 -19.53
CA GLU A 136 14.97 -17.63 -20.58
C GLU A 136 13.53 -18.06 -20.23
N LEU A 137 13.30 -18.50 -19.00
CA LEU A 137 11.96 -18.84 -18.51
C LEU A 137 11.06 -17.61 -18.45
N TYR A 138 11.56 -16.46 -18.00
CA TYR A 138 10.83 -15.20 -18.05
C TYR A 138 10.37 -14.87 -19.46
N LYS A 139 11.26 -14.93 -20.46
CA LYS A 139 10.90 -14.68 -21.87
C LYS A 139 9.82 -15.63 -22.37
N LYS A 140 9.89 -16.91 -22.00
CA LYS A 140 8.85 -17.91 -22.34
C LYS A 140 7.51 -17.57 -21.66
N GLY A 141 7.52 -17.25 -20.36
CA GLY A 141 6.34 -16.84 -19.61
C GLY A 141 5.72 -15.56 -20.17
N TYR A 142 6.55 -14.57 -20.52
CA TYR A 142 6.12 -13.32 -21.12
C TYR A 142 5.47 -13.53 -22.50
N LYS A 143 6.00 -14.44 -23.32
CA LYS A 143 5.39 -14.82 -24.60
C LYS A 143 3.98 -15.41 -24.40
N LEU A 144 3.83 -16.34 -23.44
CA LEU A 144 2.53 -16.94 -23.11
C LEU A 144 1.52 -15.88 -22.64
N TYR A 145 1.98 -14.92 -21.83
CA TYR A 145 1.20 -13.78 -21.37
C TYR A 145 0.76 -12.87 -22.54
N TRP A 146 1.71 -12.35 -23.30
CA TRP A 146 1.45 -11.27 -24.26
C TRP A 146 0.86 -11.77 -25.59
N ASN A 147 1.39 -12.88 -26.12
CA ASN A 147 1.00 -13.36 -27.45
C ASN A 147 -0.18 -14.32 -27.38
N GLU A 148 -0.13 -15.26 -26.43
CA GLU A 148 -1.05 -16.40 -26.40
C GLU A 148 -2.21 -16.18 -25.41
N LYS A 149 -2.11 -15.16 -24.54
CA LYS A 149 -3.07 -14.85 -23.47
C LYS A 149 -3.36 -16.04 -22.57
N ASN A 150 -2.41 -16.97 -22.46
CA ASN A 150 -2.51 -18.15 -21.61
C ASN A 150 -1.94 -17.83 -20.23
N PHE A 151 -2.72 -17.10 -19.43
CA PHE A 151 -2.26 -16.56 -18.14
C PHE A 151 -1.89 -17.64 -17.12
N LYS A 152 -2.62 -18.77 -17.09
CA LYS A 152 -2.34 -19.86 -16.14
C LYS A 152 -1.00 -20.53 -16.44
N GLU A 153 -0.72 -20.82 -17.70
CA GLU A 153 0.56 -21.41 -18.09
C GLU A 153 1.70 -20.40 -17.96
N ALA A 154 1.45 -19.12 -18.27
CA ALA A 154 2.41 -18.06 -18.05
C ALA A 154 2.84 -17.98 -16.57
N ILE A 155 1.88 -18.03 -15.64
CA ILE A 155 2.17 -18.04 -14.19
C ILE A 155 3.05 -19.24 -13.81
N ASN A 156 2.73 -20.45 -14.27
CA ASN A 156 3.53 -21.64 -13.99
C ASN A 156 4.99 -21.50 -14.45
N ILE A 157 5.21 -20.93 -15.64
CA ILE A 157 6.56 -20.72 -16.17
C ILE A 157 7.28 -19.59 -15.43
N LEU A 158 6.58 -18.52 -15.08
CA LEU A 158 7.12 -17.42 -14.28
C LEU A 158 7.47 -17.86 -12.86
N ASP A 159 6.71 -18.78 -12.27
CA ASP A 159 7.05 -19.39 -10.98
C ASP A 159 8.35 -20.19 -11.05
N GLN A 160 8.59 -20.92 -12.14
CA GLN A 160 9.87 -21.59 -12.35
C GLN A 160 11.03 -20.59 -12.49
N ALA A 161 10.81 -19.46 -13.17
CA ALA A 161 11.81 -18.39 -13.23
C ALA A 161 12.10 -17.83 -11.82
N LEU A 162 11.07 -17.56 -11.03
CA LEU A 162 11.19 -17.00 -9.70
C LEU A 162 11.79 -17.97 -8.66
N ILE A 163 11.69 -19.29 -8.87
CA ILE A 163 12.43 -20.28 -8.08
C ILE A 163 13.94 -20.12 -8.28
N LEU A 164 14.38 -19.84 -9.51
CA LEU A 164 15.81 -19.65 -9.84
C LEU A 164 16.32 -18.26 -9.46
N ASN A 165 15.50 -17.23 -9.64
CA ASN A 165 15.81 -15.86 -9.27
C ASN A 165 14.59 -15.16 -8.68
N GLN A 166 14.50 -15.18 -7.35
CA GLN A 166 13.41 -14.54 -6.60
C GLN A 166 13.41 -13.01 -6.76
N GLN A 167 14.53 -12.42 -7.16
CA GLN A 167 14.70 -10.98 -7.37
C GLN A 167 14.50 -10.57 -8.85
N HIS A 168 13.95 -11.45 -9.69
CA HIS A 168 13.67 -11.10 -11.08
C HIS A 168 12.45 -10.17 -11.18
N GLN A 169 12.69 -8.86 -11.11
CA GLN A 169 11.65 -7.82 -11.08
C GLN A 169 10.60 -7.95 -12.22
N LEU A 170 11.04 -8.17 -13.46
CA LEU A 170 10.11 -8.29 -14.60
C LEU A 170 9.26 -9.57 -14.56
N ALA A 171 9.78 -10.68 -14.00
CA ALA A 171 9.03 -11.92 -13.82
C ALA A 171 7.97 -11.76 -12.71
N LEU A 172 8.33 -11.10 -11.60
CA LEU A 172 7.37 -10.72 -10.55
C LEU A 172 6.23 -9.87 -11.10
N TYR A 173 6.57 -8.81 -11.86
CA TYR A 173 5.58 -7.96 -12.51
C TYR A 173 4.71 -8.73 -13.52
N SER A 174 5.31 -9.55 -14.40
CA SER A 174 4.55 -10.31 -15.39
C SER A 174 3.61 -11.33 -14.74
N LYS A 175 4.02 -11.92 -13.61
CA LYS A 175 3.17 -12.83 -12.82
C LYS A 175 2.01 -12.06 -12.20
N ALA A 176 2.28 -10.91 -11.59
CA ALA A 176 1.24 -10.02 -11.08
C ALA A 176 0.21 -9.67 -12.15
N GLU A 177 0.66 -9.31 -13.35
CA GLU A 177 -0.22 -8.92 -14.44
C GLU A 177 -1.08 -10.09 -14.92
N CYS A 178 -0.52 -11.31 -15.01
CA CYS A 178 -1.30 -12.51 -15.29
C CYS A 178 -2.37 -12.79 -14.21
N LEU A 179 -2.00 -12.64 -12.93
CA LEU A 179 -2.93 -12.79 -11.81
C LEU A 179 -4.06 -11.75 -11.87
N ARG A 180 -3.72 -10.49 -12.19
CA ARG A 180 -4.70 -9.41 -12.40
C ARG A 180 -5.66 -9.74 -13.54
N MET A 181 -5.17 -10.25 -14.67
CA MET A 181 -5.99 -10.66 -15.80
C MET A 181 -6.90 -11.86 -15.48
N LEU A 182 -6.56 -12.65 -14.45
CA LEU A 182 -7.39 -13.72 -13.89
C LEU A 182 -8.28 -13.25 -12.73
N ASN A 183 -8.33 -11.94 -12.44
CA ASN A 183 -9.04 -11.31 -11.32
C ASN A 183 -8.58 -11.76 -9.93
N GLN A 184 -7.37 -12.30 -9.81
CA GLN A 184 -6.73 -12.70 -8.55
C GLN A 184 -5.95 -11.50 -7.96
N TYR A 185 -6.69 -10.45 -7.60
CA TYR A 185 -6.11 -9.14 -7.29
C TYR A 185 -5.24 -9.14 -6.02
N LYS A 186 -5.60 -9.91 -5.00
CA LYS A 186 -4.83 -9.96 -3.73
C LYS A 186 -3.47 -10.61 -3.96
N GLU A 187 -3.44 -11.72 -4.68
CA GLU A 187 -2.23 -12.44 -5.07
C GLU A 187 -1.37 -11.61 -6.00
N ALA A 188 -1.98 -10.87 -6.93
CA ALA A 188 -1.29 -9.93 -7.80
C ALA A 188 -0.56 -8.85 -6.99
N ILE A 189 -1.24 -8.21 -6.03
CA ILE A 189 -0.65 -7.17 -5.16
C ILE A 189 0.59 -7.70 -4.43
N VAL A 190 0.55 -8.94 -3.92
CA VAL A 190 1.73 -9.56 -3.26
C VAL A 190 2.94 -9.62 -4.19
N GLN A 191 2.75 -9.99 -5.47
CA GLN A 191 3.86 -10.04 -6.42
C GLN A 191 4.31 -8.64 -6.86
N VAL A 192 3.37 -7.71 -7.04
CA VAL A 192 3.68 -6.32 -7.35
C VAL A 192 4.51 -5.67 -6.25
N ASP A 193 4.18 -5.93 -4.98
CA ASP A 193 4.89 -5.36 -3.84
C ASP A 193 6.34 -5.83 -3.79
N LYS A 194 6.59 -7.12 -4.03
CA LYS A 194 7.95 -7.63 -4.22
C LYS A 194 8.68 -6.95 -5.38
N ALA A 195 8.00 -6.71 -6.50
CA ALA A 195 8.61 -6.00 -7.63
C ALA A 195 8.94 -4.54 -7.30
N LEU A 196 8.10 -3.88 -6.49
CA LEU A 196 8.30 -2.50 -6.03
C LEU A 196 9.36 -2.37 -4.93
N GLU A 197 9.59 -3.41 -4.12
CA GLU A 197 10.72 -3.48 -3.20
C GLU A 197 12.06 -3.45 -3.96
N LEU A 198 12.13 -4.09 -5.12
CA LEU A 198 13.32 -4.07 -5.99
C LEU A 198 13.47 -2.75 -6.75
N ASN A 199 12.35 -2.18 -7.20
CA ASN A 199 12.32 -0.88 -7.88
C ASN A 199 11.01 -0.15 -7.60
N SER A 200 11.08 0.78 -6.64
CA SER A 200 9.93 1.53 -6.15
C SER A 200 9.31 2.47 -7.18
N LYS A 201 10.02 2.77 -8.28
CA LYS A 201 9.56 3.62 -9.39
C LYS A 201 9.22 2.84 -10.65
N HIS A 202 9.09 1.51 -10.58
CA HIS A 202 8.69 0.73 -11.74
C HIS A 202 7.24 1.04 -12.12
N GLN A 203 7.08 1.88 -13.14
CA GLN A 203 5.80 2.45 -13.56
C GLN A 203 4.71 1.39 -13.82
N PHE A 204 5.06 0.29 -14.49
CA PHE A 204 4.10 -0.78 -14.77
C PHE A 204 3.64 -1.52 -13.51
N SER A 205 4.52 -1.74 -12.54
CA SER A 205 4.15 -2.31 -11.24
C SER A 205 3.23 -1.38 -10.46
N LEU A 206 3.53 -0.08 -10.41
CA LEU A 206 2.68 0.92 -9.77
C LEU A 206 1.27 0.95 -10.39
N PHE A 207 1.19 0.94 -11.72
CA PHE A 207 -0.07 0.89 -12.46
C PHE A 207 -0.85 -0.41 -12.19
N CYS A 208 -0.18 -1.56 -12.22
CA CYS A 208 -0.78 -2.85 -11.91
C CYS A 208 -1.38 -2.86 -10.49
N LYS A 209 -0.68 -2.27 -9.50
CA LYS A 209 -1.21 -2.13 -8.13
C LYS A 209 -2.48 -1.28 -8.09
N ALA A 210 -2.46 -0.12 -8.77
CA ALA A 210 -3.64 0.75 -8.84
C ALA A 210 -4.86 0.03 -9.44
N GLU A 211 -4.67 -0.72 -10.54
CA GLU A 211 -5.74 -1.50 -11.17
C GLU A 211 -6.23 -2.66 -10.29
N CYS A 212 -5.34 -3.35 -9.57
CA CYS A 212 -5.74 -4.41 -8.64
C CYS A 212 -6.57 -3.86 -7.47
N LEU A 213 -6.16 -2.72 -6.90
CA LEU A 213 -6.90 -2.04 -5.84
C LEU A 213 -8.26 -1.56 -6.33
N ARG A 214 -8.34 -1.02 -7.55
CA ARG A 214 -9.60 -0.67 -8.20
C ARG A 214 -10.51 -1.90 -8.35
N GLY A 215 -9.96 -3.04 -8.78
CA GLY A 215 -10.68 -4.31 -8.89
C GLY A 215 -11.14 -4.90 -7.55
N LEU A 216 -10.54 -4.47 -6.43
CA LEU A 216 -10.96 -4.78 -5.06
C LEU A 216 -11.89 -3.72 -4.45
N ASP A 217 -12.37 -2.77 -5.25
CA ASP A 217 -13.19 -1.62 -4.82
C ASP A 217 -12.51 -0.70 -3.79
N GLN A 218 -11.20 -0.78 -3.65
CA GLN A 218 -10.37 0.08 -2.79
C GLN A 218 -9.98 1.36 -3.56
N TYR A 219 -10.98 2.17 -3.90
CA TYR A 219 -10.83 3.27 -4.85
C TYR A 219 -9.92 4.41 -4.36
N ASN A 220 -9.95 4.74 -3.06
CA ASN A 220 -9.09 5.78 -2.49
C ASN A 220 -7.60 5.38 -2.58
N GLU A 221 -7.29 4.15 -2.20
CA GLU A 221 -5.95 3.59 -2.29
C GLU A 221 -5.49 3.47 -3.73
N ALA A 222 -6.37 3.03 -4.64
CA ALA A 222 -6.09 2.97 -6.07
C ALA A 222 -5.71 4.35 -6.64
N ILE A 223 -6.37 5.43 -6.21
CA ILE A 223 -6.04 6.80 -6.64
C ILE A 223 -4.64 7.20 -6.18
N ILE A 224 -4.24 6.86 -4.95
CA ILE A 224 -2.89 7.15 -4.44
C ILE A 224 -1.82 6.49 -5.31
N TRP A 225 -2.02 5.22 -5.70
CA TRP A 225 -1.07 4.52 -6.57
C TRP A 225 -1.12 5.01 -8.02
N ALA A 226 -2.30 5.39 -8.53
CA ALA A 226 -2.42 6.05 -9.82
C ALA A 226 -1.66 7.39 -9.84
N ASP A 227 -1.72 8.17 -8.76
CA ASP A 227 -0.99 9.43 -8.65
C ASP A 227 0.53 9.23 -8.67
N LYS A 228 1.06 8.18 -8.03
CA LYS A 228 2.48 7.83 -8.16
C LYS A 228 2.89 7.51 -9.59
N VAL A 229 2.01 6.88 -10.38
CA VAL A 229 2.28 6.65 -11.81
C VAL A 229 2.28 7.98 -12.56
N LEU A 230 1.33 8.87 -12.28
CA LEU A 230 1.22 10.19 -12.93
C LEU A 230 2.33 11.17 -12.52
N GLU A 231 2.95 11.00 -11.36
CA GLU A 231 4.17 11.73 -10.99
C GLU A 231 5.36 11.36 -11.89
N ILE A 232 5.43 10.11 -12.34
CA ILE A 232 6.48 9.61 -13.24
C ILE A 232 6.15 9.93 -14.70
N ASP A 233 4.91 9.67 -15.09
CA ASP A 233 4.39 9.89 -16.44
C ASP A 233 3.02 10.59 -16.37
N PRO A 234 3.01 11.94 -16.36
CA PRO A 234 1.77 12.73 -16.29
C PRO A 234 0.84 12.52 -17.49
N LYS A 235 1.36 11.95 -18.59
CA LYS A 235 0.61 11.70 -19.83
C LYS A 235 0.23 10.22 -19.97
N ASN A 236 0.30 9.44 -18.89
CA ASN A 236 -0.17 8.07 -18.93
C ASN A 236 -1.71 8.00 -19.03
N GLN A 237 -2.21 7.93 -20.27
CA GLN A 237 -3.62 7.92 -20.60
C GLN A 237 -4.42 6.83 -19.85
N PHE A 238 -3.87 5.62 -19.74
CA PHE A 238 -4.53 4.52 -19.04
C PHE A 238 -4.71 4.85 -17.55
N THR A 239 -3.67 5.39 -16.91
CA THR A 239 -3.71 5.79 -15.50
C THR A 239 -4.65 6.96 -15.25
N LEU A 240 -4.67 7.96 -16.14
CA LEU A 240 -5.63 9.07 -16.06
C LEU A 240 -7.08 8.56 -16.07
N ASN A 241 -7.39 7.59 -16.95
CA ASN A 241 -8.70 6.95 -16.97
C ASN A 241 -8.96 6.09 -15.73
N THR A 242 -7.98 5.32 -15.23
CA THR A 242 -8.12 4.55 -13.99
C THR A 242 -8.48 5.47 -12.82
N LYS A 243 -7.80 6.61 -12.68
CA LYS A 243 -8.12 7.62 -11.66
C LYS A 243 -9.54 8.18 -11.85
N ALA A 244 -9.92 8.53 -13.09
CA ALA A 244 -11.26 8.99 -13.40
C ALA A 244 -12.34 7.96 -13.02
N GLU A 245 -12.09 6.68 -13.27
CA GLU A 245 -13.00 5.60 -12.95
C GLU A 245 -13.16 5.41 -11.44
N CYS A 246 -12.07 5.43 -10.67
CA CYS A 246 -12.12 5.39 -9.20
C CYS A 246 -12.93 6.57 -8.64
N LEU A 247 -12.70 7.78 -9.14
CA LEU A 247 -13.45 8.98 -8.72
C LEU A 247 -14.95 8.86 -9.04
N LYS A 248 -15.31 8.32 -10.21
CA LYS A 248 -16.70 8.02 -10.57
C LYS A 248 -17.33 7.04 -9.58
N MET A 249 -16.61 5.98 -9.19
CA MET A 249 -17.11 5.00 -8.22
C MET A 249 -17.28 5.59 -6.82
N LEU A 250 -16.46 6.59 -6.46
CA LEU A 250 -16.61 7.40 -5.24
C LEU A 250 -17.67 8.51 -5.35
N ALA A 251 -18.48 8.52 -6.41
CA ALA A 251 -19.49 9.54 -6.72
C ALA A 251 -18.94 10.98 -6.89
N GLN A 252 -17.63 11.14 -7.06
CA GLN A 252 -16.96 12.41 -7.37
C GLN A 252 -17.02 12.66 -8.88
N TYR A 253 -18.24 12.86 -9.40
CA TYR A 253 -18.51 12.84 -10.84
C TYR A 253 -17.87 14.01 -11.59
N ASN A 254 -17.77 15.20 -10.99
CA ASN A 254 -17.14 16.37 -11.65
C ASN A 254 -15.64 16.13 -11.85
N GLU A 255 -14.95 15.66 -10.81
CA GLU A 255 -13.53 15.34 -10.83
C GLU A 255 -13.25 14.19 -11.80
N ALA A 256 -14.11 13.16 -11.81
CA ALA A 256 -14.03 12.06 -12.76
C ALA A 256 -14.09 12.55 -14.23
N ILE A 257 -14.96 13.52 -14.53
CA ILE A 257 -15.05 14.12 -15.88
C ILE A 257 -13.74 14.83 -16.23
N ILE A 258 -13.17 15.63 -15.33
CA ILE A 258 -11.91 16.35 -15.57
C ILE A 258 -10.77 15.38 -15.90
N TRP A 259 -10.63 14.29 -15.12
CA TRP A 259 -9.57 13.31 -15.37
C TRP A 259 -9.80 12.48 -16.63
N ALA A 260 -11.06 12.15 -16.95
CA ALA A 260 -11.40 11.52 -18.22
C ALA A 260 -11.12 12.44 -19.41
N ASP A 261 -11.35 13.75 -19.28
CA ASP A 261 -11.02 14.74 -20.30
C ASP A 261 -9.51 14.86 -20.54
N LYS A 262 -8.69 14.89 -19.47
CA LYS A 262 -7.23 14.83 -19.61
C LYS A 262 -6.75 13.58 -20.38
N ALA A 263 -7.38 12.43 -20.14
CA ALA A 263 -7.06 11.23 -20.90
C ALA A 263 -7.47 11.34 -22.39
N LEU A 264 -8.60 12.00 -22.68
CA LEU A 264 -9.08 12.25 -24.05
C LEU A 264 -8.29 13.34 -24.79
N GLU A 265 -7.68 14.28 -24.08
CA GLU A 265 -6.74 15.25 -24.67
C GLU A 265 -5.49 14.56 -25.22
N ILE A 266 -5.08 13.44 -24.61
CA ILE A 266 -3.92 12.65 -25.04
C ILE A 266 -4.30 11.71 -26.18
N ASP A 267 -5.41 11.00 -26.04
CA ASP A 267 -5.98 10.18 -27.10
C ASP A 267 -7.49 10.42 -27.22
N PRO A 268 -7.89 11.24 -28.20
CA PRO A 268 -9.29 11.54 -28.46
C PRO A 268 -10.12 10.35 -28.89
N LYS A 269 -9.55 9.15 -29.06
CA LYS A 269 -10.26 7.91 -29.44
C LYS A 269 -10.31 6.88 -28.31
N HIS A 270 -9.88 7.23 -27.10
CA HIS A 270 -9.88 6.28 -25.98
C HIS A 270 -11.30 5.93 -25.52
N CYS A 271 -11.80 4.77 -25.96
CA CYS A 271 -13.16 4.30 -25.68
C CYS A 271 -13.50 4.25 -24.19
N ASN A 272 -12.54 3.83 -23.34
CA ASN A 272 -12.77 3.73 -21.90
C ASN A 272 -12.95 5.11 -21.27
N SER A 273 -12.15 6.12 -21.66
CA SER A 273 -12.31 7.49 -21.15
C SER A 273 -13.64 8.11 -21.56
N PHE A 274 -14.09 7.90 -22.81
CA PHE A 274 -15.42 8.33 -23.23
C PHE A 274 -16.53 7.68 -22.39
N SER A 275 -16.42 6.37 -22.16
CA SER A 275 -17.39 5.62 -21.37
C SER A 275 -17.42 6.11 -19.92
N THR A 276 -16.26 6.36 -19.32
CA THR A 276 -16.13 6.93 -17.98
C THR A 276 -16.77 8.32 -17.92
N LYS A 277 -16.43 9.23 -18.85
CA LYS A 277 -17.00 10.58 -18.92
C LYS A 277 -18.52 10.56 -19.09
N GLY A 278 -19.03 9.80 -20.05
CA GLY A 278 -20.46 9.70 -20.33
C GLY A 278 -21.26 9.16 -19.14
N ASN A 279 -20.73 8.12 -18.48
CA ASN A 279 -21.35 7.58 -17.28
C ASN A 279 -21.35 8.58 -16.12
N SER A 280 -20.24 9.29 -15.89
CA SER A 280 -20.15 10.33 -14.86
C SER A 280 -21.15 11.47 -15.11
N LEU A 281 -21.29 11.94 -16.35
CA LEU A 281 -22.27 12.97 -16.74
C LEU A 281 -23.71 12.52 -16.48
N ARG A 282 -24.04 11.28 -16.85
CA ARG A 282 -25.38 10.70 -16.62
C ARG A 282 -25.71 10.61 -15.13
N LEU A 283 -24.76 10.14 -14.31
CA LEU A 283 -24.95 10.00 -12.86
C LEU A 283 -25.04 11.37 -12.17
N LEU A 284 -24.22 12.33 -12.58
CA LEU A 284 -24.28 13.71 -12.08
C LEU A 284 -25.65 14.36 -12.33
N LYS A 285 -26.24 14.12 -13.52
CA LYS A 285 -27.58 14.63 -13.83
C LYS A 285 -28.64 14.04 -12.89
N LYS A 286 -28.64 12.72 -12.71
CA LYS A 286 -29.58 12.03 -11.80
C LYS A 286 -29.40 12.46 -10.34
N TYR A 287 -28.16 12.67 -9.91
CA TYR A 287 -27.86 13.16 -8.57
C TYR A 287 -28.45 14.57 -8.36
N LYS A 288 -28.30 15.46 -9.34
CA LYS A 288 -28.91 16.80 -9.31
C LYS A 288 -30.44 16.76 -9.31
N GLU A 289 -31.05 15.87 -10.09
CA GLU A 289 -32.51 15.67 -10.11
C GLU A 289 -33.01 15.15 -8.74
N ALA A 290 -32.33 14.18 -8.14
CA ALA A 290 -32.70 13.63 -6.82
C ALA A 290 -32.51 14.63 -5.67
N MET A 291 -31.55 15.55 -5.77
CA MET A 291 -31.40 16.65 -4.81
C MET A 291 -32.49 17.72 -4.97
N ALA A 292 -32.99 17.95 -6.19
CA ALA A 292 -34.06 18.92 -6.45
C ALA A 292 -35.43 18.49 -5.90
N ASP A 293 -35.67 17.19 -5.68
CA ASP A 293 -36.91 16.69 -5.06
C ASP A 293 -36.98 16.92 -3.53
N ASN A 294 -35.89 17.32 -2.87
CA ASN A 294 -35.81 17.55 -1.41
C ASN A 294 -35.81 19.06 -1.03
N VAL A 295 -36.84 19.76 -1.49
CA VAL A 295 -37.12 21.23 -1.56
C VAL A 295 -36.95 22.10 -0.27
N TYR A 296 -36.32 21.62 0.81
CA TYR A 296 -36.18 22.42 2.06
C TYR A 296 -34.77 22.95 2.39
N GLN A 297 -33.72 22.66 1.61
CA GLN A 297 -32.33 23.15 1.83
C GLN A 297 -31.86 24.28 0.88
N ASP A 298 -32.74 24.75 -0.01
CA ASP A 298 -32.37 25.45 -1.25
C ASP A 298 -31.60 26.77 -1.12
N GLN A 299 -31.83 27.62 -0.11
CA GLN A 299 -31.30 29.00 -0.16
C GLN A 299 -29.79 29.12 0.10
N HIS A 300 -29.24 28.31 1.00
CA HIS A 300 -27.80 28.35 1.32
C HIS A 300 -26.95 27.78 0.17
N GLN A 301 -27.49 26.77 -0.53
CA GLN A 301 -26.78 26.06 -1.59
C GLN A 301 -26.77 26.83 -2.92
N TYR A 302 -27.82 27.59 -3.24
CA TYR A 302 -27.79 28.50 -4.38
C TYR A 302 -26.73 29.61 -4.21
N GLN A 303 -26.55 30.12 -2.98
CA GLN A 303 -25.53 31.13 -2.71
C GLN A 303 -24.10 30.57 -2.88
N GLU A 304 -23.84 29.35 -2.42
CA GLU A 304 -22.54 28.68 -2.62
C GLU A 304 -22.27 28.31 -4.08
N ALA A 305 -23.28 27.82 -4.81
CA ALA A 305 -23.17 27.50 -6.23
C ALA A 305 -22.83 28.73 -7.09
N LEU A 306 -23.39 29.91 -6.75
CA LEU A 306 -23.06 31.17 -7.43
C LEU A 306 -21.59 31.55 -7.25
N ILE A 307 -21.01 31.36 -6.06
CA ILE A 307 -19.58 31.61 -5.79
C ILE A 307 -18.68 30.71 -6.65
N LEU A 308 -19.07 29.45 -6.84
CA LEU A 308 -18.32 28.51 -7.68
C LEU A 308 -18.43 28.85 -9.17
N TYR A 309 -19.60 29.28 -9.65
CA TYR A 309 -19.77 29.77 -11.02
C TYR A 309 -18.99 31.06 -11.28
N ASP A 310 -18.90 31.97 -10.31
CA ASP A 310 -18.07 33.17 -10.41
C ASP A 310 -16.57 32.84 -10.51
N LYS A 311 -16.11 31.83 -9.77
CA LYS A 311 -14.73 31.32 -9.91
C LYS A 311 -14.49 30.69 -11.28
N ALA A 312 -15.45 29.89 -11.78
CA ALA A 312 -15.35 29.24 -13.08
C ALA A 312 -15.34 30.25 -14.25
N LEU A 313 -16.15 31.32 -14.18
CA LEU A 313 -16.18 32.38 -15.21
C LEU A 313 -14.95 33.29 -15.18
N LYS A 314 -14.23 33.38 -14.06
CA LYS A 314 -12.91 34.05 -14.03
C LYS A 314 -11.85 33.27 -14.81
N ILE A 315 -11.95 31.94 -14.85
CA ILE A 315 -11.00 31.07 -15.54
C ILE A 315 -11.39 30.93 -17.02
N ILE A 316 -12.69 30.81 -17.31
CA ILE A 316 -13.21 30.66 -18.68
C ILE A 316 -14.39 31.62 -18.91
N PRO A 317 -14.13 32.89 -19.30
CA PRO A 317 -15.15 33.96 -19.35
C PRO A 317 -16.29 33.74 -20.35
N ASN A 318 -16.06 32.93 -21.39
CA ASN A 318 -17.03 32.68 -22.45
C ASN A 318 -17.72 31.32 -22.37
N ASN A 319 -17.65 30.64 -21.21
CA ASN A 319 -18.36 29.38 -21.03
C ASN A 319 -19.88 29.62 -20.93
N GLN A 320 -20.58 29.38 -22.05
CA GLN A 320 -22.02 29.63 -22.20
C GLN A 320 -22.87 28.78 -21.25
N TRP A 321 -22.46 27.53 -21.02
CA TRP A 321 -23.12 26.62 -20.09
C TRP A 321 -23.03 27.08 -18.63
N VAL A 322 -21.87 27.59 -18.21
CA VAL A 322 -21.70 28.15 -16.85
C VAL A 322 -22.54 29.42 -16.66
N LYS A 323 -22.67 30.26 -17.69
CA LYS A 323 -23.54 31.44 -17.67
C LYS A 323 -25.02 31.06 -17.54
N GLU A 324 -25.47 30.07 -18.29
CA GLU A 324 -26.86 29.58 -18.26
C GLU A 324 -27.22 29.00 -16.87
N ARG A 325 -26.36 28.15 -16.31
CA ARG A 325 -26.58 27.56 -14.98
C ARG A 325 -26.50 28.60 -13.85
N LYS A 326 -25.61 29.59 -13.96
CA LYS A 326 -25.56 30.72 -13.01
C LYS A 326 -26.87 31.52 -13.03
N ASN A 327 -27.43 31.78 -14.21
CA ASN A 327 -28.70 32.49 -14.34
C ASN A 327 -29.88 31.69 -13.77
N GLU A 328 -29.91 30.38 -13.97
CA GLU A 328 -30.94 29.51 -13.38
C GLU A 328 -30.89 29.51 -11.84
N CYS A 329 -29.69 29.49 -11.24
CA CYS A 329 -29.55 29.64 -9.80
C CYS A 329 -30.03 31.02 -9.29
N LEU A 330 -29.76 32.09 -10.06
CA LEU A 330 -30.27 33.44 -9.74
C LEU A 330 -31.79 33.53 -9.88
N GLU A 331 -32.39 32.85 -10.86
CA GLU A 331 -33.85 32.79 -11.02
C GLU A 331 -34.53 31.97 -9.94
N ALA A 332 -33.92 30.86 -9.52
CA ALA A 332 -34.42 30.04 -8.42
C ALA A 332 -34.44 30.81 -7.09
N LEU A 333 -33.45 31.68 -6.85
CA LEU A 333 -33.44 32.59 -5.70
C LEU A 333 -34.49 33.72 -5.79
N LYS A 334 -34.96 34.07 -6.99
CA LYS A 334 -35.94 35.14 -7.24
C LYS A 334 -37.40 34.68 -7.23
N LYS A 335 -37.69 33.38 -7.39
CA LYS A 335 -39.05 32.83 -7.44
C LYS A 335 -39.72 32.68 -6.06
N LYS A 336 -39.37 33.54 -5.10
CA LYS A 336 -40.06 33.69 -3.80
C LYS A 336 -40.28 35.17 -3.50
#